data_AF-K3ZYK4-F1
#
_entry.id   AF-K3ZYK4-F1
#
_cell.length_a   1.000
_cell.length_b   1.000
_cell.length_c   1.000
_cell.angle_alpha   90.00
_cell.angle_beta   90.00
_cell.angle_gamma   90.00
#
_symmetry.space_group_name_H-M   'P 1'
#
loop_
_entity.id
_entity.type
_entity.pdbx_description
1 polymer ?
#
loop_
_entity_poly.entity_id
_entity_poly.type
_entity_poly.pdbx_seq_one_letter_code
_entity_poly.pdbx_strand_id
1 'polypeptide(L)'
;MDREAKKEAFRKYLESSGVLDTLTKVLVALYEENDKPSSAVEFVQQKLGGPSISDYEKLKAEKLDLQLKYNELLDTHKETCRQV
;
A
#
# COMPACT_ATOMS: atom_id res chain seq x y z
N MET A 1 -6.31 -36.71 8.62
CA MET A 1 -5.25 -36.95 7.60
C MET A 1 -5.26 -35.85 6.55
N ASP A 2 -6.38 -35.56 5.89
CA ASP A 2 -6.46 -34.51 4.85
C ASP A 2 -6.25 -33.08 5.39
N ARG A 3 -6.74 -32.76 6.60
CA ARG A 3 -6.58 -31.42 7.20
C ARG A 3 -5.14 -31.13 7.63
N GLU A 4 -4.48 -32.11 8.24
CA GLU A 4 -3.09 -31.99 8.69
C GLU A 4 -2.14 -31.90 7.50
N ALA A 5 -2.36 -32.71 6.46
CA ALA A 5 -1.59 -32.64 5.22
C ALA A 5 -1.74 -31.28 4.52
N LYS A 6 -2.96 -30.72 4.46
CA LYS A 6 -3.22 -29.37 3.92
C LYS A 6 -2.50 -28.28 4.71
N LYS A 7 -2.50 -28.35 6.06
CA LYS A 7 -1.77 -27.40 6.90
C LYS A 7 -0.26 -27.46 6.66
N GLU A 8 0.27 -28.68 6.54
CA GLU A 8 1.69 -28.90 6.30
C GLU A 8 2.12 -28.40 4.93
N ALA A 9 1.33 -28.69 3.89
CA ALA A 9 1.57 -28.17 2.54
C ALA A 9 1.57 -26.63 2.52
N PHE A 10 0.65 -26.00 3.25
CA PHE A 10 0.59 -24.55 3.35
C PHE A 10 1.81 -23.96 4.08
N ARG A 11 2.28 -24.59 5.17
CA ARG A 11 3.51 -24.17 5.85
C ARG A 11 4.73 -24.24 4.93
N LYS A 12 4.91 -25.37 4.25
CA LYS A 12 5.99 -25.54 3.27
C LYS A 12 5.91 -24.53 2.13
N TYR A 13 4.71 -24.17 1.70
CA TYR A 13 4.52 -23.10 0.71
C TYR A 13 4.99 -21.74 1.25
N LEU A 14 4.61 -21.35 2.47
CA LEU A 14 5.05 -20.09 3.08
C LEU A 14 6.57 -20.05 3.30
N GLU A 15 7.18 -21.19 3.66
CA GLU A 15 8.62 -21.33 3.81
C GLU A 15 9.33 -21.19 2.45
N SER A 16 8.93 -21.99 1.45
CA SER A 16 9.56 -22.01 0.12
C SER A 16 9.35 -20.72 -0.68
N SER A 17 8.25 -20.00 -0.46
CA SER A 17 8.01 -18.69 -1.06
C SER A 17 8.71 -17.54 -0.31
N GLY A 18 9.38 -17.80 0.81
CA GLY A 18 10.11 -16.79 1.58
C GLY A 18 9.22 -15.85 2.41
N VAL A 19 7.91 -16.14 2.52
CA VAL A 19 6.98 -15.32 3.31
C VAL A 19 7.37 -15.31 4.78
N LEU A 20 7.74 -16.48 5.34
CA LEU A 20 8.13 -16.56 6.75
C LEU A 20 9.42 -15.76 7.03
N ASP A 21 10.44 -15.92 6.20
CA ASP A 21 11.70 -15.17 6.31
C ASP A 21 11.47 -13.66 6.22
N THR A 22 10.65 -13.22 5.28
CA THR A 22 10.29 -11.81 5.12
C THR A 22 9.57 -11.27 6.36
N LEU A 23 8.55 -11.97 6.85
CA LEU A 23 7.83 -11.57 8.06
C LEU A 23 8.74 -11.54 9.28
N THR A 24 9.63 -12.53 9.44
CA THR A 24 10.62 -12.56 10.51
C THR A 24 11.53 -11.35 10.45
N LYS A 25 12.09 -11.01 9.27
CA LYS A 25 12.94 -9.82 9.10
C LYS A 25 12.24 -8.52 9.47
N VAL A 26 10.97 -8.37 9.08
CA VAL A 26 10.18 -7.18 9.44
C VAL A 26 9.94 -7.10 10.95
N LEU A 27 9.62 -8.23 11.60
CA LEU A 27 9.43 -8.27 13.06
C LEU A 27 10.74 -8.02 13.83
N VAL A 28 11.87 -8.51 13.32
CA VAL A 28 13.20 -8.21 13.87
C VAL A 28 13.48 -6.71 13.75
N ALA A 29 13.26 -6.11 12.59
CA ALA A 29 13.43 -4.66 12.41
C ALA A 29 12.54 -3.86 13.38
N LEU A 30 11.28 -4.28 13.58
CA LEU A 30 10.39 -3.65 14.55
C LEU A 30 10.90 -3.81 15.99
N TYR A 31 11.50 -4.96 16.32
CA TYR A 31 12.10 -5.21 17.64
C TYR A 31 13.36 -4.37 17.89
N GLU A 32 14.20 -4.20 16.87
CA GLU A 32 15.44 -3.42 16.91
C GLU A 32 15.20 -1.90 16.89
N GLU A 33 14.02 -1.45 16.45
CA GLU A 33 13.67 -0.03 16.42
C GLU A 33 13.73 0.58 17.83
N ASN A 34 14.62 1.55 18.03
CA ASN A 34 14.85 2.21 19.33
C ASN A 34 13.66 3.09 19.73
N ASP A 35 13.06 3.77 18.74
CA ASP A 35 11.85 4.56 18.90
C ASP A 35 10.66 3.77 18.34
N LYS A 36 9.89 3.14 19.24
CA LYS A 36 8.79 2.26 18.80
C LYS A 36 7.74 3.09 18.06
N PRO A 37 7.35 2.70 16.83
CA PRO A 37 6.36 3.43 16.08
C PRO A 37 5.04 3.44 16.84
N SER A 38 4.33 4.56 16.78
CA SER A 38 2.99 4.71 17.36
C SER A 38 2.00 3.67 16.80
N SER A 39 2.22 3.22 15.55
CA SER A 39 1.50 2.13 14.90
C SER A 39 2.46 1.06 14.40
N ALA A 40 2.56 -0.05 15.14
CA ALA A 40 3.32 -1.23 14.72
C ALA A 40 2.76 -1.83 13.40
N VAL A 41 1.45 -1.72 13.18
CA VAL A 41 0.80 -2.25 11.97
C VAL A 41 1.24 -1.47 10.73
N GLU A 42 1.26 -0.13 10.82
CA GLU A 42 1.73 0.70 9.70
C GLU A 42 3.21 0.45 9.39
N PHE A 43 4.04 0.28 10.43
CA PHE A 43 5.45 -0.07 10.25
C PHE A 43 5.62 -1.37 9.47
N VAL A 44 4.86 -2.42 9.85
CA VAL A 44 4.89 -3.72 9.16
C VAL A 44 4.42 -3.56 7.71
N GLN A 45 3.32 -2.85 7.47
CA GLN A 45 2.80 -2.60 6.12
C GLN A 45 3.82 -1.89 5.24
N GLN A 46 4.44 -0.82 5.76
CA GLN A 46 5.49 -0.07 5.07
C GLN A 46 6.71 -0.93 4.75
N LYS A 47 7.22 -1.72 5.71
CA LYS A 47 8.37 -2.61 5.48
C LYS A 47 8.09 -3.74 4.49
N LEU A 48 6.83 -4.12 4.31
CA LEU A 48 6.38 -5.07 3.29
C LEU A 48 6.08 -4.41 1.94
N GLY A 49 6.32 -3.10 1.78
CA GLY A 49 6.09 -2.35 0.54
C GLY A 49 4.64 -1.87 0.35
N GLY A 50 3.82 -1.91 1.39
CA GLY A 50 2.48 -1.34 1.39
C GLY A 50 2.51 0.19 1.46
N PRO A 51 1.59 0.89 0.77
CA PRO A 51 1.48 2.34 0.86
C PRO A 51 1.14 2.77 2.29
N SER A 52 1.72 3.88 2.75
CA SER A 52 1.31 4.50 4.02
C SER A 52 -0.05 5.16 3.89
N ILE A 53 -0.67 5.48 5.03
CA ILE A 53 -1.84 6.35 5.06
C ILE A 53 -1.51 7.71 4.42
N SER A 54 -0.32 8.24 4.68
CA SER A 54 0.14 9.51 4.08
C SER A 54 0.24 9.43 2.55
N ASP A 55 0.77 8.32 2.00
CA ASP A 55 0.85 8.10 0.56
C ASP A 55 -0.56 8.06 -0.07
N TYR A 56 -1.49 7.38 0.62
CA TYR A 56 -2.88 7.31 0.18
C TYR A 56 -3.58 8.67 0.20
N GLU A 57 -3.38 9.45 1.26
CA GLU A 57 -3.93 10.81 1.38
C GLU A 57 -3.35 11.75 0.33
N LYS A 58 -2.05 11.69 0.10
CA LYS A 58 -1.36 12.45 -0.96
C LYS A 58 -1.93 12.11 -2.34
N LEU A 59 -2.05 10.82 -2.66
CA LEU A 59 -2.63 10.36 -3.92
C LEU A 59 -4.08 10.84 -4.10
N LYS A 60 -4.86 10.83 -3.02
CA LYS A 60 -6.25 11.32 -3.04
C LYS A 60 -6.31 12.83 -3.30
N ALA A 61 -5.39 13.61 -2.74
CA ALA A 61 -5.29 15.05 -2.98
C ALA A 61 -4.88 15.35 -4.43
N GLU A 62 -3.86 14.66 -4.96
CA GLU A 62 -3.42 14.80 -6.35
C GLU A 62 -4.55 14.46 -7.34
N LYS A 63 -5.30 13.38 -7.08
CA LYS A 63 -6.48 13.01 -7.87
C LYS A 63 -7.50 14.16 -7.89
N LEU A 64 -7.79 14.77 -6.75
CA LEU A 64 -8.77 15.84 -6.65
C LEU A 64 -8.33 17.08 -7.43
N ASP A 65 -7.06 17.48 -7.29
CA ASP A 65 -6.46 18.61 -8.02
C ASP A 65 -6.50 18.38 -9.54
N LEU A 66 -6.15 17.18 -10.00
CA LEU A 66 -6.25 16.79 -11.40
C LEU A 66 -7.69 16.85 -11.93
N GLN A 67 -8.67 16.40 -11.13
CA GLN A 67 -10.08 16.47 -11.50
C GLN A 67 -10.57 17.92 -11.62
N LEU A 68 -10.15 18.81 -10.73
CA LEU A 68 -10.48 20.24 -10.81
C LEU A 68 -9.90 20.87 -12.09
N LYS A 69 -8.60 20.68 -12.33
CA LYS A 69 -7.93 21.19 -13.55
C LYS A 69 -8.54 20.65 -14.84
N TYR A 70 -8.91 19.37 -14.86
CA TYR A 70 -9.58 18.77 -16.00
C TYR A 70 -10.93 19.42 -16.28
N ASN A 71 -11.74 19.66 -15.25
CA ASN A 71 -13.05 20.29 -15.41
C ASN A 71 -12.92 21.73 -15.88
N GLU A 72 -12.01 22.52 -15.29
CA GLU A 72 -11.74 23.90 -15.72
C GLU A 72 -11.30 23.98 -17.19
N LEU A 73 -10.38 23.09 -17.59
CA LEU A 73 -9.90 23.00 -18.96
C LEU A 73 -11.03 22.60 -19.91
N LEU A 74 -11.84 21.62 -19.52
CA LEU A 74 -12.98 21.15 -20.31
C LEU A 74 -14.01 22.26 -20.52
N ASP A 75 -14.30 23.05 -19.50
CA ASP A 75 -15.25 24.15 -19.60
C ASP A 75 -14.71 25.29 -20.46
N THR A 76 -13.43 25.64 -20.30
CA THR A 76 -12.74 26.61 -21.17
C THR A 76 -12.73 26.17 -22.64
N HIS A 77 -12.47 24.89 -22.89
CA HIS A 77 -12.48 24.31 -24.23
C HIS A 77 -13.88 24.40 -24.87
N LYS A 78 -14.93 24.01 -24.14
CA LYS A 78 -16.31 24.11 -24.61
C LYS A 78 -16.69 25.54 -24.97
N GLU A 79 -16.30 26.51 -24.14
CA GLU A 79 -16.63 27.91 -24.39
C GLU A 79 -15.89 28.45 -25.62
N THR A 80 -14.61 28.10 -25.78
CA THR A 80 -13.83 28.45 -26.97
C THR A 80 -14.44 27.86 -28.24
N CYS A 81 -14.85 26.59 -28.22
CA CYS A 81 -15.49 25.93 -29.37
C CYS A 81 -16.85 26.51 -29.75
N ARG A 82 -17.55 27.20 -28.84
CA ARG A 82 -18.81 27.91 -29.15
C ARG A 82 -18.58 29.26 -29.83
N GLN A 83 -17.39 29.83 -29.68
CA GLN A 83 -17.05 31.16 -30.20
C GLN A 83 -16.41 31.10 -31.60
N VAL A 84 -16.13 29.91 -32.12
CA VAL A 84 -15.62 29.64 -33.49
C VAL A 84 -16.73 29.05 -34.34
#